data_AF-A0A0P7VBE0-F1
#
_entry.id   AF-A0A0P7VBE0-F1
#
_cell.length_a   1.000
_cell.length_b   1.000
_cell.length_c   1.000
_cell.angle_alpha   90.00
_cell.angle_beta   90.00
_cell.angle_gamma   90.00
#
_symmetry.space_group_name_H-M   'P 1'
#
loop_
_entity.id
_entity.type
_entity.pdbx_description
1 polymer ?
#
loop_
_entity_poly.entity_id
_entity_poly.type
_entity_poly.pdbx_seq_one_letter_code
_entity_poly.pdbx_strand_id
1 'polypeptide(L)'
;SILDQFNPSLKNFVTMGKQYEKALTGVTVAAKGYFDALVKLGELASDSQGSKELGDTLFQMAEVHRQIQVQLEDVLKLFHSELLSQLEQKLELDIKYLTATLKKYQNERKLKTDSIERCQSQLKKLRRKSQGSRHPSKYGDREMQFVELMSRRQGELDTLVAVGYRSALTEERRRYCFLVDRQCAVTKLLINYHCK
;
A
#
# COMPACT_ATOMS: atom_id res chain seq x y z
N SER A 1 6.01 -11.39 -4.56
CA SER A 1 5.86 -11.18 -3.10
C SER A 1 5.58 -9.70 -2.84
N ILE A 2 5.12 -9.31 -1.65
CA ILE A 2 4.84 -7.88 -1.35
C ILE A 2 6.12 -7.02 -1.47
N LEU A 3 7.23 -7.46 -0.89
CA LEU A 3 8.49 -6.71 -0.88
C LEU A 3 9.14 -6.61 -2.27
N ASP A 4 9.08 -7.68 -3.07
CA ASP A 4 9.83 -7.76 -4.33
C ASP A 4 9.00 -7.37 -5.57
N GLN A 5 7.68 -7.32 -5.44
CA GLN A 5 6.77 -7.00 -6.55
C GLN A 5 5.87 -5.81 -6.21
N PHE A 6 5.00 -5.94 -5.20
CA PHE A 6 4.02 -4.91 -4.89
C PHE A 6 4.66 -3.56 -4.55
N ASN A 7 5.64 -3.54 -3.64
CA ASN A 7 6.29 -2.30 -3.20
C ASN A 7 7.07 -1.60 -4.33
N PRO A 8 7.90 -2.29 -5.14
CA PRO A 8 8.51 -1.71 -6.32
C PRO A 8 7.50 -1.19 -7.36
N SER A 9 6.44 -1.95 -7.63
CA SER A 9 5.38 -1.51 -8.55
C SER A 9 4.63 -0.28 -8.03
N LEU A 10 4.33 -0.25 -6.72
CA LEU A 10 3.68 0.91 -6.08
C LEU A 10 4.59 2.14 -6.09
N LYS A 11 5.90 1.96 -5.86
CA LYS A 11 6.89 3.04 -6.00
C LYS A 11 6.89 3.62 -7.41
N ASN A 12 6.90 2.76 -8.42
CA ASN A 12 6.81 3.21 -9.81
C ASN A 12 5.49 3.94 -10.08
N PHE A 13 4.37 3.41 -9.56
CA PHE A 13 3.07 4.06 -9.67
C PHE A 13 3.06 5.48 -9.07
N VAL A 14 3.63 5.67 -7.87
CA VAL A 14 3.77 7.00 -7.25
C VAL A 14 4.63 7.93 -8.11
N THR A 15 5.74 7.43 -8.67
CA THR A 15 6.59 8.21 -9.60
C THR A 15 5.80 8.68 -10.83
N MET A 16 5.01 7.78 -11.44
CA MET A 16 4.16 8.14 -12.59
C MET A 16 3.07 9.13 -12.16
N GLY A 17 2.50 8.97 -10.96
CA GLY A 17 1.54 9.91 -10.39
C GLY A 17 2.12 11.33 -10.23
N LYS A 18 3.36 11.46 -9.76
CA LYS A 18 4.06 12.76 -9.66
C LYS A 18 4.34 13.39 -11.03
N GLN A 19 4.66 12.58 -12.04
CA GLN A 19 4.82 13.06 -13.41
C GLN A 19 3.49 13.55 -13.98
N TYR A 20 2.40 12.83 -13.71
CA TYR A 20 1.06 13.22 -14.10
C TYR A 20 0.61 14.52 -13.43
N GLU A 21 0.81 14.66 -12.11
CA GLU A 21 0.59 15.90 -11.37
C GLU A 21 1.34 17.07 -12.01
N LYS A 22 2.64 16.90 -12.27
CA LYS A 22 3.47 17.94 -12.88
C LYS A 22 2.95 18.37 -14.25
N ALA A 23 2.50 17.43 -15.07
CA ALA A 23 1.92 17.73 -16.38
C ALA A 23 0.63 18.55 -16.25
N LEU A 24 -0.26 18.17 -15.31
CA LEU A 24 -1.50 18.90 -15.06
C LEU A 24 -1.24 20.32 -14.55
N THR A 25 -0.27 20.49 -13.64
CA THR A 25 0.18 21.83 -13.21
C THR A 25 0.74 22.65 -14.37
N GLY A 26 1.40 22.02 -15.34
CA GLY A 26 1.81 22.71 -16.58
C GLY A 26 0.61 23.22 -17.39
N VAL A 27 -0.46 22.44 -17.47
CA VAL A 27 -1.72 22.85 -18.13
C VAL A 27 -2.35 24.05 -17.41
N THR A 28 -2.38 24.06 -16.07
CA THR A 28 -2.98 25.17 -15.31
C THR A 28 -2.26 26.50 -15.57
N VAL A 29 -0.93 26.47 -15.65
CA VAL A 29 -0.10 27.64 -15.97
C VAL A 29 -0.35 28.13 -17.40
N ALA A 30 -0.41 27.22 -18.37
CA ALA A 30 -0.68 27.58 -19.76
C ALA A 30 -2.09 28.16 -19.95
N ALA A 31 -3.08 27.57 -19.28
CA ALA A 31 -4.47 28.02 -19.31
C ALA A 31 -4.61 29.47 -18.83
N LYS A 32 -3.90 29.86 -17.78
CA LYS A 32 -3.88 31.25 -17.31
C LYS A 32 -3.48 32.23 -18.40
N GLY A 33 -2.39 31.96 -19.12
CA GLY A 33 -1.94 32.83 -20.22
C GLY A 33 -2.96 32.92 -21.37
N TYR A 34 -3.65 31.81 -21.65
CA TYR A 34 -4.73 31.79 -22.64
C TYR A 34 -5.94 32.65 -22.21
N PHE A 35 -6.35 32.57 -20.94
CA PHE A 35 -7.46 33.38 -20.43
C PHE A 35 -7.10 34.86 -20.32
N ASP A 36 -5.85 35.20 -19.95
CA ASP A 36 -5.37 36.59 -19.95
C ASP A 36 -5.43 37.20 -21.37
N ALA A 37 -5.08 36.42 -22.41
CA ALA A 37 -5.23 36.84 -23.80
C ALA A 37 -6.71 37.02 -24.19
N LEU A 38 -7.61 36.17 -23.70
CA LEU A 38 -9.06 36.30 -23.92
C LEU A 38 -9.62 37.58 -23.29
N VAL A 39 -9.20 37.91 -22.06
CA VAL A 39 -9.53 39.20 -21.42
C VAL A 39 -9.03 40.35 -22.28
N LYS A 40 -7.81 40.27 -22.82
CA LYS A 40 -7.29 41.33 -23.69
C LYS A 40 -8.15 41.56 -24.94
N LEU A 41 -8.69 40.49 -25.53
CA LEU A 41 -9.65 40.60 -26.63
C LEU A 41 -10.98 41.24 -26.17
N GLY A 42 -11.43 40.93 -24.96
CA GLY A 42 -12.60 41.57 -24.34
C GLY A 42 -12.44 43.08 -24.18
N GLU A 43 -11.25 43.54 -23.78
CA GLU A 43 -10.93 44.98 -23.70
C GLU A 43 -11.04 45.66 -25.07
N LEU A 44 -10.42 45.07 -26.10
CA LEU A 44 -10.46 45.61 -27.47
C LEU A 44 -11.89 45.66 -28.04
N ALA A 45 -12.71 44.66 -27.76
CA ALA A 45 -14.11 44.63 -28.17
C ALA A 45 -14.93 45.71 -27.44
N SER A 46 -14.70 45.90 -26.14
CA SER A 46 -15.36 46.92 -25.31
C SER A 46 -15.07 48.35 -25.77
N ASP A 47 -13.85 48.60 -26.26
CA ASP A 47 -13.43 49.89 -26.80
C ASP A 47 -13.89 50.12 -28.25
N SER A 48 -14.40 49.08 -28.92
CA SER A 48 -14.82 49.15 -30.32
C SER A 48 -16.14 49.92 -30.49
N GLN A 49 -16.40 50.43 -31.71
CA GLN A 49 -17.64 51.16 -31.99
C GLN A 49 -18.85 50.25 -32.28
N GLY A 50 -18.63 49.01 -32.70
CA GLY A 50 -19.69 48.13 -33.21
C GLY A 50 -19.77 46.76 -32.52
N SER A 51 -19.03 46.53 -31.44
CA SER A 51 -18.98 45.21 -30.77
C SER A 51 -18.82 45.30 -29.26
N LYS A 52 -19.28 46.40 -28.65
CA LYS A 52 -19.10 46.64 -27.20
C LYS A 52 -19.71 45.54 -26.35
N GLU A 53 -20.91 45.07 -26.71
CA GLU A 53 -21.60 43.99 -26.01
C GLU A 53 -20.86 42.65 -26.04
N LEU A 54 -19.98 42.44 -27.02
CA LEU A 54 -19.16 41.23 -27.10
C LEU A 54 -18.00 41.27 -26.10
N GLY A 55 -17.57 42.46 -25.66
CA GLY A 55 -16.56 42.62 -24.62
C GLY A 55 -16.98 41.98 -23.29
N ASP A 56 -18.18 42.32 -22.81
CA ASP A 56 -18.76 41.72 -21.60
C ASP A 56 -18.90 40.20 -21.71
N THR A 57 -19.27 39.71 -22.90
CA THR A 57 -19.37 38.26 -23.16
C THR A 57 -18.00 37.58 -23.03
N LEU A 58 -16.95 38.17 -23.60
CA LEU A 58 -15.58 37.63 -23.51
C LEU A 58 -15.04 37.64 -22.08
N PHE A 59 -15.33 38.69 -21.31
CA PHE A 59 -14.97 38.74 -19.89
C PHE A 59 -15.67 37.65 -19.08
N GLN A 60 -16.97 37.43 -19.31
CA GLN A 60 -17.72 36.35 -18.66
C GLN A 60 -17.15 34.97 -19.03
N MET A 61 -16.80 34.75 -20.29
CA MET A 61 -16.15 33.51 -20.73
C MET A 61 -14.81 33.28 -20.01
N ALA A 62 -13.95 34.31 -19.93
CA ALA A 62 -12.68 34.23 -19.23
C ALA A 62 -12.86 33.93 -17.73
N GLU A 63 -13.84 34.55 -17.08
CA GLU A 63 -14.11 34.32 -15.66
C GLU A 63 -14.66 32.92 -15.39
N VAL A 64 -15.57 32.39 -16.22
CA VAL A 64 -16.04 30.99 -16.12
C VAL A 64 -14.86 30.03 -16.24
N HIS A 65 -13.98 30.25 -17.22
CA HIS A 65 -12.77 29.46 -17.38
C HIS A 65 -11.83 29.54 -16.16
N ARG A 66 -11.66 30.73 -15.57
CA ARG A 66 -10.85 30.94 -14.37
C ARG A 66 -11.42 30.18 -13.17
N GLN A 67 -12.75 30.16 -13.00
CA GLN A 67 -13.41 29.42 -11.93
C GLN A 67 -13.23 27.90 -12.06
N ILE A 68 -13.37 27.36 -13.28
CA ILE A 68 -13.07 25.96 -13.57
C ILE A 68 -11.61 25.66 -13.24
N GLN A 69 -10.69 26.55 -13.64
CA GLN A 69 -9.26 26.38 -13.40
C GLN A 69 -8.90 26.34 -11.90
N VAL A 70 -9.50 27.20 -11.07
CA VAL A 70 -9.31 27.19 -9.62
C VAL A 70 -9.77 25.86 -9.01
N GLN A 71 -10.90 25.32 -9.45
CA GLN A 71 -11.36 24.02 -8.96
C GLN A 71 -10.43 22.88 -9.37
N LEU A 72 -9.89 22.92 -10.60
CA LEU A 72 -8.89 21.96 -11.04
C LEU A 72 -7.64 22.00 -10.15
N GLU A 73 -7.15 23.19 -9.80
CA GLU A 73 -6.01 23.33 -8.89
C GLU A 73 -6.27 22.73 -7.51
N ASP A 74 -7.49 22.88 -6.98
CA ASP A 74 -7.86 22.28 -5.70
C ASP A 74 -7.94 20.75 -5.79
N VAL A 75 -8.44 20.20 -6.90
CA VAL A 75 -8.39 18.76 -7.17
C VAL A 75 -6.94 18.27 -7.24
N LEU A 76 -6.03 19.03 -7.85
CA LEU A 76 -4.61 18.65 -7.93
C LEU A 76 -3.95 18.63 -6.55
N LYS A 77 -4.23 19.62 -5.68
CA LYS A 77 -3.75 19.63 -4.29
C LYS A 77 -4.21 18.39 -3.54
N LEU A 78 -5.48 18.02 -3.70
CA LEU A 78 -6.04 16.84 -3.06
C LEU A 78 -5.53 15.53 -3.67
N PHE A 79 -5.32 15.47 -4.99
CA PHE A 79 -4.66 14.33 -5.64
C PHE A 79 -3.27 14.08 -5.03
N HIS A 80 -2.50 15.16 -4.84
CA HIS A 80 -1.21 15.09 -4.18
C HIS A 80 -1.32 14.61 -2.72
N SER A 81 -2.14 15.28 -1.91
CA SER A 81 -2.20 15.04 -0.47
C SER A 81 -2.89 13.74 -0.09
N GLU A 82 -3.99 13.38 -0.78
CA GLU A 82 -4.82 12.22 -0.44
C GLU A 82 -4.35 10.93 -1.09
N LEU A 83 -3.73 10.97 -2.27
CA LEU A 83 -3.23 9.78 -2.96
C LEU A 83 -1.71 9.69 -2.90
N LEU A 84 -0.98 10.61 -3.53
CA LEU A 84 0.46 10.44 -3.73
C LEU A 84 1.23 10.42 -2.40
N SER A 85 0.99 11.42 -1.54
CA SER A 85 1.65 11.53 -0.24
C SER A 85 1.31 10.34 0.68
N GLN A 86 0.04 9.93 0.71
CA GLN A 86 -0.42 8.78 1.51
C GLN A 86 0.19 7.45 1.06
N LEU A 87 0.26 7.21 -0.25
CA LEU A 87 0.90 6.01 -0.80
C LEU A 87 2.41 5.99 -0.51
N GLU A 88 3.08 7.13 -0.64
CA GLU A 88 4.52 7.25 -0.41
C GLU A 88 4.87 7.03 1.08
N GLN A 89 4.15 7.69 1.99
CA GLN A 89 4.30 7.49 3.43
C GLN A 89 4.05 6.04 3.82
N LYS A 90 2.99 5.42 3.27
CA LYS A 90 2.69 4.03 3.58
C LYS A 90 3.78 3.11 3.10
N LEU A 91 4.28 3.29 1.87
CA LEU A 91 5.37 2.50 1.30
C LEU A 91 6.64 2.52 2.18
N GLU A 92 7.03 3.69 2.69
CA GLU A 92 8.20 3.82 3.57
C GLU A 92 8.07 3.04 4.88
N LEU A 93 6.89 3.14 5.52
CA LEU A 93 6.59 2.41 6.74
C LEU A 93 6.46 0.90 6.48
N ASP A 94 5.94 0.54 5.31
CA ASP A 94 5.61 -0.83 4.94
C ASP A 94 6.85 -1.69 4.79
N ILE A 95 7.91 -1.17 4.17
CA ILE A 95 9.19 -1.88 4.01
C ILE A 95 9.79 -2.23 5.38
N LYS A 96 9.80 -1.26 6.30
CA LYS A 96 10.32 -1.46 7.67
C LYS A 96 9.50 -2.51 8.42
N TYR A 97 8.17 -2.36 8.39
CA TYR A 97 7.24 -3.26 9.06
C TYR A 97 7.32 -4.69 8.55
N LEU A 98 7.32 -4.90 7.23
CA LEU A 98 7.38 -6.22 6.61
C LEU A 98 8.70 -6.92 6.88
N THR A 99 9.82 -6.21 6.81
CA THR A 99 11.14 -6.77 7.09
C THR A 99 11.22 -7.26 8.54
N ALA A 100 10.74 -6.45 9.49
CA ALA A 100 10.70 -6.82 10.91
C ALA A 100 9.76 -8.01 11.15
N THR A 101 8.58 -7.99 10.56
CA THR A 101 7.56 -9.05 10.72
C THR A 101 8.03 -10.38 10.13
N LEU A 102 8.61 -10.36 8.93
CA LEU A 102 9.17 -11.54 8.28
C LEU A 102 10.30 -12.15 9.10
N LYS A 103 11.23 -11.31 9.58
CA LYS A 103 12.34 -11.75 10.43
C LYS A 103 11.84 -12.37 11.74
N LYS A 104 10.83 -11.77 12.39
CA LYS A 104 10.21 -12.32 13.61
C LYS A 104 9.61 -13.69 13.35
N TYR A 105 8.80 -13.84 12.29
CA TYR A 105 8.19 -15.11 11.92
C TYR A 105 9.23 -16.19 11.61
N GLN A 106 10.27 -15.85 10.83
CA GLN A 106 11.36 -16.78 10.50
C GLN A 106 12.12 -17.24 11.75
N ASN A 107 12.42 -16.33 12.68
CA ASN A 107 13.08 -16.68 13.94
C ASN A 107 12.21 -17.60 14.80
N GLU A 108 10.92 -17.28 14.96
CA GLU A 108 10.01 -18.10 15.77
C GLU A 108 9.82 -19.50 15.17
N ARG A 109 9.66 -19.58 13.84
CA ARG A 109 9.58 -20.84 13.10
C ARG A 109 10.84 -21.66 13.31
N LYS A 110 12.03 -21.07 13.17
CA LYS A 110 13.31 -21.74 13.40
C LYS A 110 13.40 -22.27 14.83
N LEU A 111 13.07 -21.46 15.84
CA LEU A 111 13.11 -21.88 17.25
C LEU A 111 12.20 -23.10 17.52
N LYS A 112 10.99 -23.12 16.93
CA LYS A 112 10.08 -24.27 17.04
C LYS A 112 10.63 -25.51 16.32
N THR A 113 11.15 -25.36 15.10
CA THR A 113 11.80 -26.46 14.37
C THR A 113 12.99 -27.03 15.15
N ASP A 114 13.92 -26.19 15.60
CA ASP A 114 15.10 -26.61 16.37
C ASP A 114 14.67 -27.31 17.68
N SER A 115 13.56 -26.90 18.29
CA SER A 115 12.99 -27.54 19.49
C SER A 115 12.51 -28.96 19.20
N ILE A 116 11.87 -29.19 18.05
CA ILE A 116 11.42 -30.53 17.61
C ILE A 116 12.65 -31.40 17.33
N GLU A 117 13.63 -30.91 16.59
CA GLU A 117 14.86 -31.64 16.26
C GLU A 117 15.66 -32.06 17.51
N ARG A 118 15.74 -31.16 18.51
CA ARG A 118 16.34 -31.48 19.81
C ARG A 118 15.61 -32.62 20.52
N CYS A 119 14.28 -32.60 20.56
CA CYS A 119 13.50 -33.68 21.17
C CYS A 119 13.65 -35.00 20.40
N GLN A 120 13.62 -34.95 19.07
CA GLN A 120 13.84 -36.11 18.22
C GLN A 120 15.22 -36.75 18.45
N SER A 121 16.25 -35.91 18.60
CA SER A 121 17.61 -36.36 18.92
C SER A 121 17.71 -37.01 20.30
N GLN A 122 17.01 -36.47 21.30
CA GLN A 122 16.95 -37.04 22.65
C GLN A 122 16.21 -38.38 22.67
N LEU A 123 15.07 -38.49 21.96
CA LEU A 123 14.32 -39.73 21.81
C LEU A 123 15.17 -40.82 21.13
N LYS A 124 15.90 -40.47 20.07
CA LYS A 124 16.83 -41.41 19.40
C LYS A 124 17.93 -41.90 20.34
N LYS A 125 18.47 -41.02 21.20
CA LYS A 125 19.45 -41.40 22.23
C LYS A 125 18.83 -42.30 23.30
N LEU A 126 17.60 -42.03 23.72
CA LEU A 126 16.89 -42.84 24.70
C LEU A 126 16.66 -44.27 24.19
N ARG A 127 16.20 -44.43 22.95
CA ARG A 127 16.00 -45.72 22.27
C ARG A 127 17.28 -46.56 22.14
N ARG A 128 18.43 -45.90 21.96
CA ARG A 128 19.73 -46.60 21.94
C ARG A 128 20.12 -47.11 23.34
N LYS A 129 19.78 -46.36 24.40
CA LYS A 129 20.08 -46.73 25.79
C LYS A 129 19.13 -47.79 26.35
N SER A 130 17.92 -47.94 25.78
CA SER A 130 16.95 -48.94 26.22
C SER A 130 17.29 -50.35 25.72
N GLN A 131 18.02 -50.49 24.61
CA GLN A 131 18.50 -51.79 24.10
C GLN A 131 19.50 -52.42 25.10
N GLY A 132 19.06 -53.49 25.78
CA GLY A 132 19.86 -54.22 26.78
C GLY A 132 19.59 -53.84 28.25
N SER A 133 18.61 -52.98 28.52
CA SER A 133 18.24 -52.57 29.89
C SER A 133 17.46 -53.66 30.65
N ARG A 134 17.76 -53.83 31.94
CA ARG A 134 17.01 -54.71 32.87
C ARG A 134 15.66 -54.12 33.35
N HIS A 135 15.34 -52.87 32.97
CA HIS A 135 14.08 -52.19 33.36
C HIS A 135 13.32 -51.64 32.14
N PRO A 136 12.69 -52.50 31.30
CA PRO A 136 12.08 -52.07 30.03
C PRO A 136 10.91 -51.07 30.19
N SER A 137 10.07 -51.25 31.22
CA SER A 137 8.88 -50.43 31.46
C SER A 137 9.21 -48.95 31.66
N LYS A 138 10.22 -48.63 32.48
CA LYS A 138 10.66 -47.25 32.77
C LYS A 138 11.17 -46.50 31.53
N TYR A 139 11.76 -47.21 30.57
CA TYR A 139 12.21 -46.61 29.30
C TYR A 139 11.02 -46.41 28.35
N GLY A 140 10.04 -47.32 28.34
CA GLY A 140 8.80 -47.20 27.59
C GLY A 140 8.00 -45.95 27.97
N ASP A 141 7.76 -45.74 29.27
CA ASP A 141 7.03 -44.56 29.76
C ASP A 141 7.73 -43.25 29.34
N ARG A 142 9.06 -43.24 29.41
CA ARG A 142 9.87 -42.08 29.04
C ARG A 142 9.88 -41.84 27.54
N GLU A 143 9.88 -42.89 26.72
CA GLU A 143 9.73 -42.77 25.27
C GLU A 143 8.35 -42.20 24.90
N MET A 144 7.28 -42.67 25.55
CA MET A 144 5.92 -42.17 25.35
C MET A 144 5.83 -40.66 25.66
N GLN A 145 6.41 -40.21 26.78
CA GLN A 145 6.47 -38.78 27.12
C GLN A 145 7.17 -37.93 26.05
N PHE A 146 8.25 -38.44 25.44
CA PHE A 146 8.93 -37.74 24.34
C PHE A 146 8.09 -37.69 23.07
N VAL A 147 7.35 -38.75 22.75
CA VAL A 147 6.44 -38.79 21.60
C VAL A 147 5.29 -37.79 21.77
N GLU A 148 4.66 -37.75 22.94
CA GLU A 148 3.60 -36.78 23.26
C GLU A 148 4.12 -35.34 23.21
N LEU A 149 5.31 -35.08 23.77
CA LEU A 149 5.94 -33.76 23.72
C LEU A 149 6.26 -33.32 22.29
N MET A 150 6.75 -34.25 21.45
CA MET A 150 6.98 -33.98 20.03
C MET A 150 5.68 -33.68 19.29
N SER A 151 4.63 -34.46 19.52
CA SER A 151 3.30 -34.24 18.92
C SER A 151 2.77 -32.85 19.29
N ARG A 152 2.87 -32.46 20.56
CA ARG A 152 2.48 -31.12 21.01
C ARG A 152 3.28 -30.02 20.31
N ARG A 153 4.61 -30.15 20.24
CA ARG A 153 5.48 -29.16 19.57
C ARG A 153 5.21 -29.06 18.07
N GLN A 154 4.89 -30.18 17.42
CA GLN A 154 4.48 -30.20 16.02
C GLN A 154 3.17 -29.43 15.83
N GLY A 155 2.17 -29.67 16.68
CA GLY A 155 0.91 -28.91 16.64
C GLY A 155 1.10 -27.41 16.84
N GLU A 156 2.02 -26.99 17.70
CA GLU A 156 2.39 -25.57 17.84
C GLU A 156 3.05 -24.98 16.59
N LEU A 157 3.90 -25.76 15.90
CA LEU A 157 4.53 -25.34 14.64
C LEU A 157 3.48 -25.22 13.52
N ASP A 158 2.58 -26.19 13.41
CA ASP A 158 1.50 -26.18 12.42
C ASP A 158 0.57 -24.98 12.64
N THR A 159 0.26 -24.69 13.91
CA THR A 159 -0.51 -23.49 14.28
C THR A 159 0.21 -22.20 13.89
N LEU A 160 1.52 -22.10 14.17
CA LEU A 160 2.32 -20.93 13.77
C LEU A 160 2.31 -20.74 12.25
N VAL A 161 2.46 -21.81 11.47
CA VAL A 161 2.43 -21.75 10.01
C VAL A 161 1.06 -21.31 9.50
N ALA A 162 -0.02 -21.89 10.02
CA ALA A 162 -1.39 -21.54 9.63
C ALA A 162 -1.73 -20.08 9.94
N VAL A 163 -1.38 -19.59 11.13
CA VAL A 163 -1.60 -18.20 11.54
C VAL A 163 -0.72 -17.26 10.72
N GLY A 164 0.54 -17.62 10.48
CA GLY A 164 1.49 -16.86 9.67
C GLY A 164 0.99 -16.69 8.23
N TYR A 165 0.49 -17.76 7.61
CA TYR A 165 -0.07 -17.71 6.26
C TYR A 165 -1.31 -16.82 6.19
N ARG A 166 -2.25 -16.99 7.14
CA ARG A 166 -3.47 -16.16 7.19
C ARG A 166 -3.16 -14.67 7.40
N SER A 167 -2.16 -14.39 8.24
CA SER A 167 -1.66 -13.03 8.46
C SER A 167 -1.03 -12.44 7.18
N ALA A 168 -0.21 -13.22 6.47
CA ALA A 168 0.41 -12.79 5.21
C ALA A 168 -0.64 -12.44 4.13
N LEU A 169 -1.67 -13.27 3.96
CA LEU A 169 -2.77 -12.99 3.02
C LEU A 169 -3.57 -11.74 3.42
N THR A 170 -3.81 -11.56 4.71
CA THR A 170 -4.50 -10.38 5.23
C THR A 170 -3.70 -9.11 4.96
N GLU A 171 -2.38 -9.18 5.17
CA GLU A 171 -1.45 -8.09 4.88
C GLU A 171 -1.44 -7.75 3.38
N GLU A 172 -1.37 -8.74 2.49
CA GLU A 172 -1.50 -8.51 1.05
C GLU A 172 -2.81 -7.79 0.69
N ARG A 173 -3.95 -8.29 1.18
CA ARG A 173 -5.26 -7.69 0.92
C ARG A 173 -5.34 -6.25 1.40
N ARG A 174 -4.85 -5.94 2.61
CA ARG A 174 -4.87 -4.59 3.19
C ARG A 174 -4.18 -3.55 2.32
N ARG A 175 -3.12 -3.93 1.61
CA ARG A 175 -2.36 -3.03 0.73
C ARG A 175 -3.16 -2.69 -0.54
N TYR A 176 -3.77 -3.69 -1.16
CA TYR A 176 -4.65 -3.47 -2.31
C TYR A 176 -5.90 -2.68 -1.93
N CYS A 177 -6.54 -3.00 -0.80
CA CYS A 177 -7.68 -2.22 -0.30
C CYS A 177 -7.31 -0.75 -0.11
N PHE A 178 -6.16 -0.47 0.52
CA PHE A 178 -5.71 0.91 0.70
C PHE A 178 -5.50 1.64 -0.64
N LEU A 179 -4.88 0.99 -1.62
CA LEU A 179 -4.71 1.58 -2.95
C LEU A 179 -6.07 1.92 -3.58
N VAL A 180 -7.01 0.98 -3.54
CA VAL A 180 -8.37 1.18 -4.08
C VAL A 180 -9.09 2.32 -3.33
N ASP A 181 -9.01 2.36 -2.01
CA ASP A 181 -9.65 3.40 -1.20
C ASP A 181 -9.12 4.80 -1.57
N ARG A 182 -7.80 4.93 -1.75
CA ARG A 182 -7.17 6.19 -2.18
C ARG A 182 -7.59 6.58 -3.61
N GLN A 183 -7.66 5.62 -4.52
CA GLN A 183 -8.15 5.87 -5.88
C GLN A 183 -9.61 6.33 -5.88
N CYS A 184 -10.48 5.66 -5.13
CA CYS A 184 -11.87 6.06 -4.99
C CYS A 184 -12.03 7.48 -4.43
N ALA A 185 -11.16 7.89 -3.49
CA ALA A 185 -11.16 9.27 -2.99
C ALA A 185 -10.87 10.28 -4.11
N VAL A 186 -9.84 10.04 -4.92
CA VAL A 186 -9.50 10.89 -6.07
C VAL A 186 -10.60 10.87 -7.13
N THR A 187 -11.16 9.71 -7.46
CA THR A 187 -12.24 9.61 -8.45
C THR A 187 -13.45 10.43 -8.03
N LYS A 188 -13.82 10.44 -6.75
CA LYS A 188 -14.92 11.27 -6.24
C LYS A 188 -14.64 12.77 -6.43
N LEU A 189 -13.39 13.20 -6.22
CA LEU A 189 -12.99 14.59 -6.44
C LEU A 189 -13.10 14.97 -7.92
N LEU A 190 -12.65 14.10 -8.82
CA LEU A 190 -12.76 14.30 -10.27
C LEU A 190 -14.21 14.34 -10.74
N ILE A 191 -15.08 13.46 -10.23
CA ILE A 191 -16.51 13.49 -10.51
C ILE A 191 -17.11 14.83 -10.09
N ASN A 192 -16.80 15.30 -8.87
CA ASN A 192 -17.31 16.57 -8.36
C ASN A 192 -16.83 17.77 -9.19
N TYR A 193 -15.61 17.72 -9.72
CA TYR A 193 -15.08 18.73 -10.62
C TYR A 193 -15.80 18.74 -11.97
N HIS A 194 -16.07 17.57 -12.56
CA HIS A 194 -16.72 17.47 -13.87
C HIS A 194 -18.24 17.67 -13.84
N CYS A 195 -18.89 17.53 -12.69
CA CYS A 195 -20.33 17.78 -12.53
C CYS A 195 -20.69 19.27 -12.38
N LYS A 196 -19.71 20.17 -12.39
CA LYS A 196 -19.88 21.62 -12.36
C LYS A 196 -19.49 22.22 -13.71
#